data_AF-A0A0B2BWT6-F1
#
_entry.id   AF-A0A0B2BWT6-F1
#
_cell.length_a   1.000
_cell.length_b   1.000
_cell.length_c   1.000
_cell.angle_alpha   90.00
_cell.angle_beta   90.00
_cell.angle_gamma   90.00
#
_symmetry.space_group_name_H-M   'P 1'
#
loop_
_entity.id
_entity.type
_entity.pdbx_description
1 polymer ?
#
loop_
_entity_poly.entity_id
_entity_poly.type
_entity_poly.pdbx_seq_one_letter_code
_entity_poly.pdbx_strand_id
1 'polypeptide(L)'
;MTCGSCRRPLMLVPASLVERRYRIFSLIDLSRIVMLPLLGGAIVAFVMGRVMPDTFARIVALALLTYGVLDVWDGTAGIESGCYRARRGVRKDRVGRRIAIGNTVFGGAAIALGAVGLLMTR
;
A
#
# COMPACT_ATOMS: atom_id res chain seq x y z
N MET A 1 0.11 12.21 13.64
CA MET A 1 -0.18 13.56 13.11
C MET A 1 -0.81 13.41 11.73
N THR A 2 -1.68 14.30 11.27
CA THR A 2 -2.24 14.25 9.90
C THR A 2 -1.84 15.49 9.11
N CYS A 3 -1.72 15.34 7.79
CA CYS A 3 -1.47 16.45 6.88
C CYS A 3 -2.67 17.41 6.84
N GLY A 4 -2.49 18.71 7.14
CA GLY A 4 -3.58 19.69 7.11
C GLY A 4 -4.22 19.90 5.73
N SER A 5 -3.49 19.69 4.63
CA SER A 5 -4.02 19.79 3.26
C SER A 5 -4.56 18.47 2.70
N CYS A 6 -4.07 17.32 3.18
CA CYS A 6 -4.26 16.04 2.51
C CYS A 6 -4.80 14.94 3.42
N ARG A 7 -5.06 15.25 4.71
CA ARG A 7 -5.56 14.38 5.79
C ARG A 7 -4.85 13.04 5.99
N ARG A 8 -3.81 12.73 5.21
CA ARG A 8 -3.03 11.50 5.33
C ARG A 8 -2.33 11.43 6.70
N PRO A 9 -2.35 10.26 7.37
CA PRO A 9 -1.64 10.07 8.63
C PRO A 9 -0.13 10.08 8.38
N LEU A 10 0.52 11.09 8.95
CA LEU A 10 1.96 11.30 8.96
C LEU A 10 2.55 10.70 10.23
N MET A 11 3.61 9.91 10.04
CA MET A 11 4.43 9.38 11.12
C MET A 11 5.85 9.95 10.97
N LEU A 12 6.39 10.45 12.08
CA LEU A 12 7.77 10.91 12.15
C LEU A 12 8.64 9.69 12.41
N VAL A 13 9.42 9.29 11.42
CA VAL A 13 10.38 8.18 11.56
C VAL A 13 11.79 8.80 11.64
N PRO A 14 12.59 8.46 12.67
CA PRO A 14 13.97 8.92 12.76
C PRO A 14 14.78 8.33 11.59
N ALA A 15 15.45 9.19 10.81
CA ALA A 15 16.13 8.77 9.59
C ALA A 15 17.49 8.10 9.83
N SER A 16 18.11 8.32 11.00
CA SER A 16 19.35 7.68 11.46
C SER A 16 19.67 8.11 12.90
N LEU A 17 20.54 7.36 13.59
CA LEU A 17 20.96 7.56 14.98
C LEU A 17 21.97 8.71 15.20
N VAL A 18 22.46 9.38 14.16
CA VAL A 18 23.64 10.28 14.24
C VAL A 18 23.32 11.76 13.98
N GLU A 19 22.26 12.09 13.24
CA GLU A 19 21.84 13.48 13.06
C GLU A 19 20.32 13.60 13.10
N ARG A 20 19.81 14.61 13.81
CA ARG A 20 18.39 14.98 13.95
C ARG A 20 17.75 15.36 12.60
N ARG A 21 17.66 14.43 11.65
CA ARG A 21 16.80 14.51 10.48
C ARG A 21 15.59 13.61 10.70
N TYR A 22 14.46 14.24 10.98
CA TYR A 22 13.17 13.55 10.99
C TYR A 22 12.64 13.47 9.56
N ARG A 23 12.39 12.25 9.05
CA ARG A 23 11.80 12.07 7.72
C ARG A 23 10.32 11.80 7.88
N ILE A 24 9.49 12.64 7.27
CA ILE A 24 8.03 12.50 7.32
C ILE A 24 7.62 11.37 6.37
N PHE A 25 7.36 10.18 6.92
CA PHE A 25 6.85 9.03 6.17
C PHE A 25 5.32 8.94 6.30
N SER A 26 4.67 8.55 5.21
CA SER A 26 3.27 8.12 5.27
C SER A 26 3.22 6.73 5.91
N LEU A 27 2.30 6.49 6.84
CA LEU A 27 2.06 5.15 7.39
C LEU A 27 1.75 4.12 6.28
N ILE A 28 1.15 4.58 5.17
CA ILE A 28 0.86 3.77 3.99
C ILE A 28 2.14 3.36 3.24
N ASP A 29 3.16 4.23 3.21
CA ASP A 29 4.44 3.87 2.59
C ASP A 29 5.19 2.86 3.46
N LEU A 30 5.09 3.01 4.79
CA LEU A 30 5.72 2.09 5.73
C LEU A 30 5.11 0.68 5.66
N SER A 31 3.78 0.59 5.59
CA SER A 31 3.10 -0.71 5.45
C SER A 31 3.49 -1.44 4.16
N ARG A 32 3.64 -0.73 3.04
CA ARG A 32 4.13 -1.32 1.79
C ARG A 32 5.57 -1.80 1.89
N ILE A 33 6.46 -1.02 2.53
CA ILE A 33 7.86 -1.40 2.75
C ILE A 33 7.96 -2.68 3.57
N VAL A 34 7.10 -2.87 4.58
CA VAL A 34 7.07 -4.08 5.41
C VAL A 34 6.42 -5.27 4.68
N MET A 35 5.39 -5.03 3.87
CA MET A 35 4.72 -6.11 3.12
C MET A 35 5.57 -6.68 1.97
N LEU A 36 6.44 -5.88 1.36
CA LEU A 36 7.30 -6.31 0.26
C LEU A 36 8.20 -7.51 0.61
N PRO A 37 8.99 -7.50 1.71
CA PRO A 37 9.80 -8.64 2.10
C PRO A 37 8.95 -9.84 2.56
N LEU A 38 7.76 -9.62 3.13
CA LEU A 38 6.85 -10.72 3.49
C LEU A 38 6.36 -11.46 2.24
N LEU A 39 5.89 -10.73 1.23
CA LEU A 39 5.44 -11.32 -0.03
C LEU A 39 6.60 -11.96 -0.79
N GLY A 40 7.76 -11.29 -0.84
CA GLY A 40 8.98 -11.81 -1.44
C GLY A 40 9.44 -13.11 -0.77
N GLY A 41 9.43 -13.16 0.56
CA GLY A 41 9.74 -14.37 1.32
C GLY A 41 8.77 -15.51 1.05
N ALA A 42 7.46 -15.21 0.95
CA ALA A 42 6.45 -16.21 0.60
C ALA A 42 6.65 -16.78 -0.81
N ILE A 43 7.01 -15.95 -1.80
CA ILE A 43 7.32 -16.38 -3.17
C ILE A 43 8.54 -17.30 -3.16
N VAL A 44 9.62 -16.90 -2.51
CA VAL A 44 10.84 -17.72 -2.43
C VAL A 44 10.55 -19.06 -1.74
N ALA A 45 9.80 -19.05 -0.64
CA ALA A 45 9.43 -20.26 0.08
C ALA A 45 8.54 -21.20 -0.75
N PHE A 46 7.64 -20.65 -1.57
CA PHE A 46 6.82 -21.43 -2.50
C PHE A 46 7.66 -22.04 -3.63
N VAL A 47 8.56 -21.27 -4.24
CA VAL A 47 9.49 -21.76 -5.30
C VAL A 47 10.40 -22.86 -4.76
N MET A 48 10.81 -22.77 -3.50
CA MET A 48 11.60 -23.82 -2.82
C MET A 48 10.76 -25.03 -2.40
N GLY A 49 9.46 -25.08 -2.70
CA GLY A 49 8.57 -26.18 -2.32
C GLY A 49 8.33 -26.30 -0.82
N ARG A 50 8.64 -25.26 -0.03
CA ARG A 50 8.49 -25.24 1.43
C ARG A 50 7.08 -24.87 1.89
N VAL A 51 6.22 -24.43 0.96
CA VAL A 51 4.87 -23.94 1.24
C VAL A 51 3.88 -24.62 0.30
N MET A 52 2.79 -25.16 0.85
CA MET A 52 1.72 -25.75 0.05
C MET A 52 1.02 -24.69 -0.82
N PRO A 53 0.53 -25.05 -2.02
CA PRO A 53 -0.15 -24.12 -2.91
C PRO A 53 -1.30 -23.35 -2.25
N ASP A 54 -2.10 -24.01 -1.41
CA ASP A 54 -3.23 -23.38 -0.70
C ASP A 54 -2.76 -22.32 0.29
N THR A 55 -1.71 -22.61 1.05
CA THR A 55 -1.11 -21.67 2.00
C THR A 55 -0.51 -20.47 1.26
N PHE A 56 0.17 -20.71 0.14
CA PHE A 56 0.71 -19.64 -0.69
C PHE A 56 -0.40 -18.76 -1.27
N ALA A 57 -1.47 -19.36 -1.81
CA ALA A 57 -2.61 -18.65 -2.34
C ALA A 57 -3.32 -17.79 -1.27
N ARG A 58 -3.45 -18.28 -0.03
CA ARG A 58 -3.96 -17.49 1.11
C ARG A 58 -3.07 -16.29 1.42
N ILE A 59 -1.74 -16.46 1.42
CA ILE A 59 -0.79 -15.36 1.65
C ILE A 59 -0.92 -14.29 0.56
N VAL A 60 -0.99 -14.70 -0.71
CA VAL A 60 -1.17 -13.78 -1.84
C VAL A 60 -2.52 -13.06 -1.75
N ALA A 61 -3.59 -13.77 -1.41
CA ALA A 61 -4.92 -13.19 -1.26
C ALA A 61 -4.97 -12.13 -0.13
N LEU A 62 -4.36 -12.41 1.03
CA LEU A 62 -4.22 -11.45 2.13
C LEU A 62 -3.38 -10.23 1.74
N ALA A 63 -2.31 -10.44 0.98
CA ALA A 63 -1.50 -9.34 0.48
C ALA A 63 -2.31 -8.46 -0.49
N LEU A 64 -3.03 -9.06 -1.44
CA LEU A 64 -3.89 -8.34 -2.38
C LEU A 64 -4.97 -7.51 -1.67
N LEU A 65 -5.62 -8.09 -0.65
CA LEU A 65 -6.57 -7.35 0.18
C LEU A 65 -5.92 -6.15 0.85
N THR A 66 -4.74 -6.35 1.45
CA THR A 66 -4.09 -5.28 2.20
C THR A 66 -3.57 -4.18 1.29
N TYR A 67 -2.89 -4.52 0.19
CA TYR A 67 -2.50 -3.54 -0.83
C TYR A 67 -3.71 -2.82 -1.40
N GLY A 68 -4.78 -3.55 -1.68
CA GLY A 68 -6.00 -2.99 -2.25
C GLY A 68 -6.68 -1.97 -1.33
N VAL A 69 -6.80 -2.27 -0.03
CA VAL A 69 -7.31 -1.32 0.98
C VAL A 69 -6.44 -0.06 1.05
N LEU A 70 -5.11 -0.22 1.05
CA LEU A 70 -4.18 0.89 1.08
C LEU A 70 -4.28 1.76 -0.19
N ASP A 71 -4.42 1.15 -1.36
CA ASP A 71 -4.57 1.83 -2.65
C ASP A 71 -5.91 2.60 -2.74
N VAL A 72 -7.02 1.99 -2.30
CA VAL A 72 -8.32 2.65 -2.21
C VAL A 72 -8.28 3.84 -1.27
N TRP A 73 -7.69 3.68 -0.08
CA TRP A 73 -7.57 4.76 0.88
C TRP A 73 -6.71 5.91 0.34
N ASP A 74 -5.55 5.60 -0.25
CA ASP A 74 -4.63 6.60 -0.79
C ASP A 74 -5.24 7.36 -1.98
N GLY A 75 -5.98 6.65 -2.83
CA GLY A 75 -6.75 7.20 -3.94
C GLY A 75 -7.90 8.08 -3.48
N THR A 76 -8.70 7.61 -2.52
CA THR A 76 -9.83 8.38 -1.96
C THR A 76 -9.34 9.68 -1.31
N ALA A 77 -8.29 9.61 -0.48
CA ALA A 77 -7.68 10.79 0.13
C ALA A 77 -7.10 11.75 -0.92
N GLY A 78 -6.58 11.23 -2.04
CA GLY A 78 -6.09 12.04 -3.17
C GLY A 78 -7.21 12.74 -3.94
N ILE A 79 -8.37 12.09 -4.09
CA ILE A 79 -9.56 12.67 -4.72
C ILE A 79 -10.17 13.77 -3.84
N GLU A 80 -10.35 13.49 -2.54
CA GLU A 80 -10.97 14.43 -1.59
C GLU A 80 -10.12 15.70 -1.40
N SER A 81 -8.79 15.55 -1.36
CA SER A 81 -7.89 16.69 -1.17
C SER A 81 -7.49 17.40 -2.48
N GLY A 82 -7.80 16.83 -3.64
CA GLY A 82 -7.29 17.30 -4.94
C GLY A 82 -5.76 17.27 -5.05
N CYS A 83 -5.08 16.60 -4.12
CA CYS A 83 -3.63 16.56 -3.99
C CYS A 83 -3.13 15.12 -4.11
N TYR A 84 -2.32 14.84 -5.12
CA TYR A 84 -1.58 13.58 -5.23
C TYR A 84 -0.14 13.77 -4.78
N ARG A 85 0.29 13.04 -3.75
CA ARG A 85 1.68 13.06 -3.28
C ARG A 85 2.48 11.98 -4.00
N ALA A 86 3.38 12.38 -4.89
CA ALA A 86 4.40 11.50 -5.45
C ALA A 86 5.68 11.55 -4.59
N ARG A 87 6.54 10.55 -4.73
CA ARG A 87 7.79 10.39 -3.96
C ARG A 87 8.72 11.64 -3.96
N ARG A 88 8.59 12.52 -4.95
CA ARG A 88 9.39 13.75 -5.13
C ARG A 88 8.61 15.07 -5.01
N GLY A 89 7.31 15.05 -4.69
CA GLY A 89 6.52 16.30 -4.54
C GLY A 89 5.01 16.10 -4.49
N VAL A 90 4.29 17.17 -4.19
CA VAL A 90 2.81 17.20 -4.19
C VAL A 90 2.34 17.78 -5.51
N ARG A 91 1.50 17.05 -6.24
CA ARG A 91 0.85 17.49 -7.47
C ARG A 91 -0.62 17.80 -7.18
N LYS A 92 -1.06 19.03 -7.48
CA LYS A 92 -2.45 19.51 -7.31
C LYS A 92 -3.23 19.54 -8.64
N ASP A 93 -2.72 18.87 -9.66
CA ASP A 93 -3.21 18.97 -11.03
C ASP A 93 -4.20 17.85 -11.41
N ARG A 94 -4.84 18.00 -12.58
CA ARG A 94 -5.74 16.98 -13.15
C ARG A 94 -5.05 15.61 -13.30
N VAL A 95 -3.72 15.60 -13.47
CA VAL A 95 -2.92 14.37 -13.55
C VAL A 95 -2.88 13.67 -12.19
N GLY A 96 -2.66 14.40 -11.10
CA GLY A 96 -2.73 13.87 -9.74
C GLY A 96 -4.10 13.25 -9.43
N ARG A 97 -5.18 13.90 -9.85
CA ARG A 97 -6.54 13.35 -9.69
C ARG A 97 -6.75 12.05 -10.49
N ARG A 98 -6.23 11.96 -11.71
CA ARG A 98 -6.29 10.72 -12.52
C ARG A 98 -5.52 9.57 -11.87
N ILE A 99 -4.34 9.84 -11.31
CA ILE A 99 -3.55 8.82 -10.61
C ILE A 99 -4.29 8.35 -9.35
N ALA A 100 -4.90 9.27 -8.60
CA ALA A 100 -5.69 8.92 -7.41
C ALA A 100 -6.90 8.03 -7.76
N ILE A 101 -7.61 8.32 -8.87
CA ILE A 101 -8.68 7.46 -9.38
C ILE A 101 -8.12 6.10 -9.79
N GLY A 102 -6.99 6.06 -10.51
CA GLY A 102 -6.33 4.82 -10.91
C GLY A 102 -5.98 3.92 -9.72
N ASN A 103 -5.41 4.50 -8.65
CA ASN A 103 -5.13 3.77 -7.41
C ASN A 103 -6.41 3.23 -6.77
N THR A 104 -7.50 4.00 -6.80
CA THR A 104 -8.79 3.56 -6.23
C THR A 104 -9.36 2.35 -6.99
N VAL A 105 -9.34 2.40 -8.32
CA VAL A 105 -9.82 1.30 -9.18
C VAL A 105 -8.95 0.07 -9.03
N PHE A 106 -7.62 0.24 -9.08
CA PHE A 106 -6.68 -0.86 -8.90
C PHE A 106 -6.82 -1.50 -7.52
N GLY A 107 -6.94 -0.68 -6.48
CA GLY A 107 -7.14 -1.15 -5.13
C GLY A 107 -8.45 -1.92 -4.96
N GLY A 108 -9.54 -1.42 -5.56
CA GLY A 108 -10.83 -2.13 -5.57
C GLY A 108 -10.74 -3.49 -6.26
N ALA A 109 -10.05 -3.57 -7.40
CA ALA A 109 -9.83 -4.83 -8.11
C ALA A 109 -8.96 -5.80 -7.28
N ALA A 110 -7.92 -5.31 -6.62
CA ALA A 110 -7.07 -6.12 -5.74
C ALA A 110 -7.87 -6.66 -4.54
N ILE A 111 -8.78 -5.86 -3.96
CA ILE A 111 -9.68 -6.33 -2.90
C ILE A 111 -10.58 -7.45 -3.41
N ALA A 112 -11.22 -7.25 -4.57
CA ALA A 112 -12.11 -8.25 -5.15
C ALA A 112 -11.37 -9.58 -5.42
N LEU A 113 -10.19 -9.51 -6.04
CA LEU A 113 -9.37 -10.69 -6.31
C LEU A 113 -8.90 -11.38 -5.01
N GLY A 114 -8.46 -10.61 -4.02
CA GLY A 114 -8.07 -11.14 -2.72
C GLY A 114 -9.23 -11.81 -1.98
N ALA A 115 -10.43 -11.22 -2.03
CA ALA A 115 -11.63 -11.79 -1.42
C ALA A 115 -12.02 -13.11 -2.11
N VAL A 116 -12.04 -13.14 -3.46
CA VAL A 116 -12.30 -14.37 -4.23
C VAL A 116 -11.24 -15.43 -3.94
N GLY A 117 -9.95 -15.06 -3.90
CA GLY A 117 -8.86 -15.97 -3.58
C GLY A 117 -9.01 -16.59 -2.18
N LEU A 118 -9.41 -15.81 -1.17
CA LEU A 118 -9.70 -16.35 0.17
C LEU A 118 -10.93 -17.26 0.20
N LEU A 119 -11.97 -16.96 -0.59
CA LEU A 119 -13.17 -17.80 -0.69
C LEU A 119 -12.87 -19.13 -1.37
N MET A 120 -12.01 -19.14 -2.39
CA MET A 120 -11.64 -20.35 -3.14
C MET A 120 -10.60 -21.23 -2.44
N THR A 121 -9.81 -20.66 -1.53
CA THR A 121 -8.79 -21.39 -0.75
C THR A 121 -9.32 -21.88 0.59
N ARG A 122 -10.65 -21.91 0.77
CA ARG A 122 -11.31 -22.50 1.95
C ARG A 122 -11.27 -24.01 1.92
#